data_AF-A0A6C7EDV0-F1
#
_entry.id   AF-A0A6C7EDV0-F1
#
_cell.length_a   1.000
_cell.length_b   1.000
_cell.length_c   1.000
_cell.angle_alpha   90.00
_cell.angle_beta   90.00
_cell.angle_gamma   90.00
#
_symmetry.space_group_name_H-M   'P 1'
#
loop_
_entity.id
_entity.type
_entity.pdbx_description
1 polymer ?
#
loop_
_entity_poly.entity_id
_entity_poly.type
_entity_poly.pdbx_seq_one_letter_code
_entity_poly.pdbx_strand_id
1 'polypeptide(L)'
;MQLIETDVDRRILKLAVPAFGALAAEPLYRLVDTAIVGRLGKEQLGGVAVAVSVLSLVIAGSNFLAYGTTQRVANRLGADDRRGAADVGVQAFWLALLIGVVATPLLVLLAEPLTRLLGADDDVLAFATTYLRISALGVPFVVAGLAAQGTQRGASDYRTSLVVLVAANVLNAGIEVVLVFGFDLGVAGAAWSTVVAQVFAGLALWWRTRPHTASAGTRRPLWSEMLPLLAAGRHLLLRVGAMLMVFTGATSLAARIDDATLAAHSIAVTMFLFLALTLDALAVPAQTLVAEELGKGGPGADEVSRRAVRLSVFIGIGLAIVLAAASPLVSRIFSNEGDVTSRATVALLFLAVMMIPGSVAFATDGSLIGAGDYEFLGRAALGYLLAVIPIAAAVVVVDGLGIAGIWLGLLVWMTLRAAVNHRRAGLVLPAPAVAQ
;
A
#
# COMPACT_ATOMS: atom_id res chain seq x y z
N MET A 1 -15.89 -23.15 -12.34
CA MET A 1 -14.55 -22.90 -12.91
C MET A 1 -14.63 -22.48 -14.39
N GLN A 2 -15.68 -21.73 -14.79
CA GLN A 2 -15.90 -21.17 -16.14
C GLN A 2 -15.65 -19.64 -16.19
N LEU A 3 -14.97 -19.08 -15.19
CA LEU A 3 -14.87 -17.61 -15.01
C LEU A 3 -13.59 -16.97 -15.58
N ILE A 4 -12.67 -17.78 -16.13
CA ILE A 4 -11.44 -17.32 -16.78
C ILE A 4 -11.59 -17.62 -18.27
N GLU A 5 -12.33 -16.76 -18.96
CA GLU A 5 -12.76 -16.98 -20.35
C GLU A 5 -11.80 -16.36 -21.37
N THR A 6 -10.95 -15.41 -20.95
CA THR A 6 -10.11 -14.64 -21.88
C THR A 6 -8.62 -14.69 -21.56
N ASP A 7 -7.80 -14.44 -22.57
CA ASP A 7 -6.35 -14.27 -22.39
C ASP A 7 -6.03 -13.06 -21.49
N VAL A 8 -6.88 -12.04 -21.47
CA VAL A 8 -6.79 -10.90 -20.55
C VAL A 8 -6.95 -11.36 -19.10
N ASP A 9 -7.95 -12.19 -18.79
CA ASP A 9 -8.18 -12.70 -17.43
C ASP A 9 -6.98 -13.53 -16.94
N ARG A 10 -6.44 -14.40 -17.80
CA ARG A 10 -5.24 -15.20 -17.51
C ARG A 10 -4.02 -14.30 -17.26
N ARG A 11 -3.87 -13.23 -18.05
CA ARG A 11 -2.76 -12.29 -17.91
C ARG A 11 -2.86 -11.52 -16.59
N ILE A 12 -4.04 -11.02 -16.22
CA ILE A 12 -4.28 -10.35 -14.93
C ILE A 12 -3.91 -11.29 -13.77
N LEU A 13 -4.45 -12.51 -13.76
CA LEU A 13 -4.23 -13.46 -12.66
C LEU A 13 -2.75 -13.90 -12.55
N LYS A 14 -2.07 -14.09 -13.69
CA LYS A 14 -0.64 -14.43 -13.73
C LYS A 14 0.24 -13.36 -13.07
N LEU A 15 -0.15 -12.08 -13.18
CA LEU A 15 0.55 -10.97 -12.53
C LEU A 15 0.06 -10.74 -11.09
N ALA A 16 -1.21 -11.00 -10.80
CA ALA A 16 -1.79 -10.80 -9.48
C ALA A 16 -1.21 -11.71 -8.40
N VAL A 17 -0.92 -12.98 -8.72
CA VAL A 17 -0.34 -13.93 -7.76
C VAL A 17 1.02 -13.45 -7.23
N PRO A 18 2.02 -13.11 -8.07
CA PRO A 18 3.27 -12.56 -7.57
C PRO A 18 3.12 -11.16 -6.95
N ALA A 19 2.19 -10.34 -7.43
CA ALA A 19 1.88 -9.06 -6.78
C ALA A 19 1.38 -9.26 -5.35
N PHE A 20 0.44 -10.19 -5.12
CA PHE A 20 -0.07 -10.54 -3.81
C PHE A 20 1.05 -11.00 -2.87
N GLY A 21 1.90 -11.91 -3.34
CA GLY A 21 3.02 -12.38 -2.53
C GLY A 21 3.98 -11.26 -2.14
N ALA A 22 4.24 -10.31 -3.06
CA ALA A 22 5.12 -9.17 -2.77
C ALA A 22 4.49 -8.20 -1.75
N LEU A 23 3.18 -7.94 -1.86
CA LEU A 23 2.42 -7.12 -0.93
C LEU A 23 2.29 -7.77 0.45
N ALA A 24 2.17 -9.10 0.51
CA ALA A 24 2.06 -9.86 1.75
C ALA A 24 3.42 -10.07 2.45
N ALA A 25 4.53 -10.02 1.71
CA ALA A 25 5.87 -10.31 2.25
C ALA A 25 6.25 -9.39 3.43
N GLU A 26 5.98 -8.09 3.31
CA GLU A 26 6.32 -7.11 4.35
C GLU A 26 5.47 -7.28 5.62
N PRO A 27 4.12 -7.33 5.58
CA PRO A 27 3.31 -7.60 6.77
C PRO A 27 3.65 -8.91 7.46
N LEU A 28 3.94 -9.98 6.71
CA LEU A 28 4.32 -11.27 7.29
C LEU A 28 5.67 -11.17 8.03
N TYR A 29 6.63 -10.45 7.46
CA TYR A 29 7.89 -10.18 8.14
C TYR A 29 7.70 -9.32 9.41
N ARG A 30 6.84 -8.30 9.35
CA ARG A 30 6.53 -7.46 10.51
C ARG A 30 6.02 -8.25 11.72
N LEU A 31 5.28 -9.33 11.50
CA LEU A 31 4.86 -10.23 12.58
C LEU A 31 6.05 -10.93 13.24
N VAL A 32 7.06 -11.34 12.45
CA VAL A 32 8.28 -11.96 12.95
C VAL A 32 9.12 -10.96 13.73
N ASP A 33 9.38 -9.78 13.17
CA ASP A 33 10.09 -8.65 13.80
C ASP A 33 9.45 -8.27 15.15
N THR A 34 8.12 -8.10 15.16
CA THR A 34 7.34 -7.81 16.38
C THR A 34 7.50 -8.93 17.42
N ALA A 35 7.49 -10.19 17.00
CA ALA A 35 7.64 -11.32 17.93
C ALA A 35 9.06 -11.45 18.50
N ILE A 36 10.09 -11.09 17.72
CA ILE A 36 11.49 -11.08 18.17
C ILE A 36 11.71 -9.92 19.15
N VAL A 37 11.38 -8.69 18.75
CA VAL A 37 11.53 -7.50 19.60
C VAL A 37 10.65 -7.61 20.85
N GLY A 38 9.45 -8.18 20.75
CA GLY A 38 8.56 -8.39 21.88
C GLY A 38 9.15 -9.29 22.98
N ARG A 39 10.15 -10.12 22.68
CA ARG A 39 10.89 -10.91 23.69
C ARG A 39 11.92 -10.09 24.47
N LEU A 40 12.31 -8.91 23.99
CA LEU A 40 13.25 -8.03 24.69
C LEU A 40 12.59 -7.28 25.83
N GLY A 41 11.30 -6.93 25.69
CA GLY A 41 10.53 -6.22 26.69
C GLY A 41 9.52 -5.25 26.07
N LYS A 42 8.65 -4.71 26.93
CA LYS A 42 7.53 -3.84 26.51
C LYS A 42 8.04 -2.47 26.04
N GLU A 43 9.08 -1.94 26.69
CA GLU A 43 9.68 -0.63 26.37
C GLU A 43 10.36 -0.66 25.01
N GLN A 44 11.09 -1.75 24.71
CA GLN A 44 11.75 -1.99 23.42
C GLN A 44 10.71 -2.09 22.30
N LEU A 45 9.66 -2.88 22.50
CA LEU A 45 8.59 -3.04 21.52
C LEU A 45 7.87 -1.71 21.26
N GLY A 46 7.55 -0.96 22.32
CA GLY A 46 6.99 0.39 22.20
C GLY A 46 7.89 1.32 21.38
N GLY A 47 9.20 1.24 21.60
CA GLY A 47 10.18 2.11 20.93
C GLY A 47 10.26 1.83 19.45
N VAL A 48 10.32 0.54 19.09
CA VAL A 48 10.27 0.11 17.70
C VAL A 48 8.96 0.53 17.04
N ALA A 49 7.81 0.39 17.71
CA ALA A 49 6.52 0.80 17.15
C ALA A 49 6.45 2.30 16.80
N VAL A 50 6.95 3.16 17.70
CA VAL A 50 7.03 4.62 17.44
C VAL A 50 7.97 4.91 16.25
N ALA A 51 9.16 4.32 16.24
CA ALA A 51 10.13 4.54 15.16
C ALA A 51 9.60 4.05 13.80
N VAL A 52 8.95 2.89 13.77
CA VAL A 52 8.29 2.32 12.59
C VAL A 52 7.18 3.21 12.07
N SER A 53 6.44 3.88 12.95
CA SER A 53 5.40 4.83 12.56
C SER A 53 5.99 6.03 11.79
N VAL A 54 7.13 6.58 12.24
CA VAL A 54 7.87 7.62 11.50
C VAL A 54 8.32 7.12 10.13
N LEU A 55 8.97 5.95 10.09
CA LEU A 55 9.48 5.37 8.84
C LEU A 55 8.36 5.08 7.84
N SER A 56 7.20 4.62 8.32
CA SER A 56 6.05 4.29 7.50
C SER A 56 5.50 5.53 6.76
N LEU A 57 5.56 6.72 7.38
CA LEU A 57 5.17 7.97 6.71
C LEU A 57 6.10 8.30 5.53
N VAL A 58 7.41 8.08 5.68
CA VAL A 58 8.38 8.32 4.60
C VAL A 58 8.21 7.32 3.47
N ILE A 59 8.01 6.05 3.79
CA ILE A 59 7.81 4.97 2.81
C ILE A 59 6.47 5.18 2.08
N ALA A 60 5.37 5.39 2.81
CA ALA A 60 4.08 5.71 2.22
C ALA A 60 4.16 6.97 1.35
N GLY A 61 4.91 7.96 1.81
CA GLY A 61 5.19 9.19 1.08
C GLY A 61 5.95 8.99 -0.23
N SER A 62 6.73 7.91 -0.33
CA SER A 62 7.56 7.59 -1.49
C SER A 62 6.90 6.59 -2.45
N ASN A 63 5.76 5.99 -2.10
CA ASN A 63 5.07 5.00 -2.94
C ASN A 63 4.66 5.51 -4.32
N PHE A 64 4.57 6.84 -4.51
CA PHE A 64 4.36 7.41 -5.82
C PHE A 64 5.47 7.07 -6.83
N LEU A 65 6.70 6.78 -6.38
CA LEU A 65 7.77 6.29 -7.26
C LEU A 65 7.35 4.97 -7.89
N ALA A 66 6.85 4.01 -7.09
CA ALA A 66 6.42 2.73 -7.60
C ALA A 66 5.26 2.90 -8.60
N TYR A 67 4.19 3.61 -8.21
CA TYR A 67 3.01 3.75 -9.06
C TYR A 67 3.24 4.63 -10.30
N GLY A 68 3.89 5.78 -10.13
CA GLY A 68 4.18 6.73 -11.19
C GLY A 68 5.18 6.20 -12.23
N THR A 69 6.15 5.40 -11.79
CA THR A 69 7.11 4.72 -12.68
C THR A 69 6.44 3.55 -13.41
N THR A 70 5.65 2.72 -12.71
CA THR A 70 4.92 1.60 -13.32
C THR A 70 4.08 2.06 -14.50
N GLN A 71 3.25 3.09 -14.29
CA GLN A 71 2.37 3.61 -15.34
C GLN A 71 3.15 4.11 -16.56
N ARG A 72 4.20 4.93 -16.34
CA ARG A 72 4.97 5.52 -17.43
C ARG A 72 5.78 4.49 -18.21
N VAL A 73 6.42 3.55 -17.51
CA VAL A 73 7.18 2.46 -18.15
C VAL A 73 6.24 1.57 -18.96
N ALA A 74 5.12 1.14 -18.39
CA ALA A 74 4.13 0.31 -19.09
C ALA A 74 3.57 1.02 -20.33
N ASN A 75 3.23 2.31 -20.21
CA ASN A 75 2.72 3.10 -21.32
C ASN A 75 3.74 3.25 -22.46
N ARG A 76 5.00 3.57 -22.15
CA ARG A 76 6.08 3.66 -23.15
C ARG A 76 6.35 2.32 -23.81
N LEU A 77 6.36 1.23 -23.05
CA LEU A 77 6.52 -0.13 -23.61
C LEU A 77 5.33 -0.51 -24.51
N GLY A 78 4.11 -0.12 -24.15
CA GLY A 78 2.92 -0.29 -24.99
C GLY A 78 3.02 0.46 -26.32
N ALA A 79 3.67 1.63 -26.33
CA ALA A 79 3.95 2.42 -27.52
C ALA A 79 5.20 1.96 -28.30
N ASP A 80 5.78 0.80 -27.94
CA ASP A 80 7.07 0.28 -28.43
C ASP A 80 8.29 1.21 -28.24
N ASP A 81 8.16 2.22 -27.35
CA ASP A 81 9.24 3.13 -26.96
C ASP A 81 10.07 2.53 -25.81
N ARG A 82 10.87 1.51 -26.13
CA ARG A 82 11.75 0.85 -25.15
C ARG A 82 12.84 1.77 -24.59
N ARG A 83 13.28 2.77 -25.36
CA ARG A 83 14.29 3.74 -24.92
C ARG A 83 13.69 4.68 -23.89
N GLY A 84 12.54 5.27 -24.17
CA GLY A 84 11.84 6.13 -23.22
C GLY A 84 11.37 5.40 -21.97
N ALA A 85 10.97 4.12 -22.09
CA ALA A 85 10.69 3.28 -20.92
C ALA A 85 11.93 3.11 -20.03
N ALA A 86 13.09 2.86 -20.64
CA ALA A 86 14.36 2.74 -19.93
C ALA A 86 14.78 4.07 -19.28
N ASP A 87 14.61 5.19 -19.98
CA ASP A 87 14.89 6.54 -19.46
C ASP A 87 14.05 6.84 -18.22
N VAL A 88 12.73 6.57 -18.25
CA VAL A 88 11.85 6.72 -17.08
C VAL A 88 12.37 5.93 -15.88
N GLY A 89 12.81 4.69 -16.09
CA GLY A 89 13.40 3.87 -15.02
C GLY A 89 14.65 4.51 -14.42
N VAL A 90 15.55 5.03 -15.26
CA VAL A 90 16.76 5.73 -14.79
C VAL A 90 16.41 7.00 -14.00
N GLN A 91 15.47 7.81 -14.48
CA GLN A 91 15.05 9.04 -13.78
C GLN A 91 14.35 8.73 -12.46
N ALA A 92 13.59 7.63 -12.38
CA ALA A 92 13.00 7.16 -11.13
C ALA A 92 14.08 6.80 -10.09
N PHE A 93 15.20 6.19 -10.50
CA PHE A 93 16.33 5.94 -9.60
C PHE A 93 17.04 7.22 -9.16
N TRP A 94 17.21 8.22 -10.05
CA TRP A 94 17.76 9.51 -9.65
C TRP A 94 16.86 10.23 -8.65
N LEU A 95 15.55 10.19 -8.87
CA LEU A 95 14.58 10.74 -7.92
C LEU A 95 14.61 9.99 -6.60
N ALA A 96 14.71 8.67 -6.62
CA ALA A 96 14.83 7.85 -5.42
C ALA A 96 16.09 8.18 -4.62
N LEU A 97 17.23 8.36 -5.30
CA LEU A 97 18.48 8.74 -4.69
C LEU A 97 18.37 10.12 -4.05
N LEU A 98 17.78 11.10 -4.74
CA LEU A 98 17.55 12.44 -4.18
C LEU A 98 16.69 12.38 -2.91
N ILE A 99 15.58 11.63 -2.94
CA ILE A 99 14.71 11.44 -1.78
C ILE A 99 15.48 10.77 -0.64
N GLY A 100 16.23 9.70 -0.92
CA GLY A 100 17.01 8.98 0.10
C GLY A 100 18.10 9.83 0.74
N VAL A 101 18.89 10.54 -0.08
CA VAL A 101 19.98 11.42 0.38
C VAL A 101 19.46 12.57 1.23
N VAL A 102 18.25 13.06 0.98
CA VAL A 102 17.62 14.11 1.79
C VAL A 102 16.94 13.53 3.04
N ALA A 103 16.19 12.43 2.89
CA ALA A 103 15.41 11.86 3.98
C ALA A 103 16.28 11.25 5.08
N THR A 104 17.36 10.53 4.74
CA THR A 104 18.23 9.89 5.74
C THR A 104 18.83 10.87 6.76
N PRO A 105 19.55 11.95 6.37
CA PRO A 105 20.10 12.89 7.35
C PRO A 105 19.01 13.59 8.14
N LEU A 106 17.87 13.94 7.52
CA LEU A 106 16.74 14.52 8.24
C LEU A 106 16.20 13.57 9.33
N LEU A 107 16.01 12.29 9.00
CA LEU A 107 15.55 11.29 9.96
C LEU A 107 16.56 11.03 11.06
N VAL A 108 17.86 11.01 10.76
CA VAL A 108 18.92 10.78 11.77
C VAL A 108 19.02 11.96 12.73
N LEU A 109 19.04 13.19 12.20
CA LEU A 109 19.18 14.42 12.98
C LEU A 109 17.92 14.72 13.79
N LEU A 110 16.73 14.46 13.22
CA LEU A 110 15.44 14.71 13.85
C LEU A 110 14.85 13.47 14.53
N ALA A 111 15.61 12.39 14.72
CA ALA A 111 15.08 11.14 15.26
C ALA A 111 14.39 11.32 16.62
N GLU A 112 15.06 12.00 17.55
CA GLU A 112 14.55 12.26 18.90
C GLU A 112 13.34 13.21 18.91
N PRO A 113 13.35 14.40 18.24
CA PRO A 113 12.17 15.25 18.21
C PRO A 113 10.99 14.61 17.49
N LEU A 114 11.21 13.82 16.43
CA LEU A 114 10.13 13.11 15.73
C LEU A 114 9.50 12.03 16.60
N THR A 115 10.30 11.26 17.34
CA THR A 115 9.81 10.19 18.22
C THR A 115 9.10 10.76 19.45
N ARG A 116 9.60 11.86 20.04
CA ARG A 116 8.86 12.60 21.09
C ARG A 116 7.54 13.16 20.59
N LEU A 117 7.51 13.73 19.38
CA LEU A 117 6.28 14.28 18.79
C LEU A 117 5.20 13.19 18.61
N LEU A 118 5.61 11.95 18.34
CA LEU A 118 4.71 10.80 18.27
C LEU A 118 4.38 10.16 19.62
N GLY A 119 4.81 10.77 20.73
CA GLY A 119 4.42 10.35 22.08
C GLY A 119 5.34 9.31 22.73
N ALA A 120 6.59 9.16 22.28
CA ALA A 120 7.57 8.39 23.04
C ALA A 120 7.90 9.11 24.37
N ASP A 121 7.63 8.44 25.48
CA ASP A 121 8.00 8.85 26.84
C ASP A 121 9.45 8.46 27.16
N ASP A 122 9.94 8.83 28.35
CA ASP A 122 11.33 8.64 28.74
C ASP A 122 11.76 7.15 28.76
N ASP A 123 10.82 6.23 29.04
CA ASP A 123 11.06 4.78 29.08
C ASP A 123 11.31 4.20 27.68
N VAL A 124 10.67 4.79 26.67
CA VAL A 124 10.64 4.26 25.30
C VAL A 124 11.52 5.06 24.32
N LEU A 125 11.77 6.33 24.62
CA LEU A 125 12.42 7.30 23.72
C LEU A 125 13.82 6.87 23.27
N ALA A 126 14.62 6.29 24.17
CA ALA A 126 15.97 5.85 23.84
C ALA A 126 15.95 4.72 22.79
N PHE A 127 15.03 3.76 22.93
CA PHE A 127 14.84 2.67 21.97
C PHE A 127 14.30 3.19 20.64
N ALA A 128 13.29 4.06 20.66
CA ALA A 128 12.73 4.67 19.45
C ALA A 128 13.78 5.46 18.66
N THR A 129 14.56 6.30 19.36
CA THR A 129 15.61 7.11 18.75
C THR A 129 16.73 6.24 18.16
N THR A 130 17.16 5.21 18.89
CA THR A 130 18.20 4.28 18.43
C THR A 130 17.75 3.53 17.18
N TYR A 131 16.55 2.94 17.22
CA TYR A 131 16.00 2.21 16.07
C TYR A 131 15.83 3.12 14.86
N LEU A 132 15.28 4.33 15.04
CA LEU A 132 15.05 5.27 13.95
C LEU A 132 16.35 5.73 13.29
N ARG A 133 17.38 6.09 14.09
CA ARG A 133 18.68 6.53 13.56
C ARG A 133 19.36 5.46 12.73
N ILE A 134 19.35 4.20 13.20
CA ILE A 134 19.95 3.09 12.47
C ILE A 134 19.12 2.77 11.23
N SER A 135 17.81 2.58 11.37
CA SER A 135 16.91 2.24 10.26
C SER A 135 16.86 3.31 9.17
N ALA A 136 17.08 4.58 9.50
CA ALA A 136 17.17 5.67 8.53
C ALA A 136 18.28 5.46 7.48
N LEU A 137 19.32 4.67 7.79
CA LEU A 137 20.39 4.33 6.85
C LEU A 137 19.91 3.39 5.72
N GLY A 138 18.83 2.64 5.95
CA GLY A 138 18.24 1.75 4.95
C GLY A 138 17.25 2.46 3.99
N VAL A 139 16.75 3.65 4.36
CA VAL A 139 15.78 4.42 3.57
C VAL A 139 16.20 4.65 2.11
N PRO A 140 17.45 5.00 1.77
CA PRO A 140 17.85 5.19 0.38
C PRO A 140 17.66 3.93 -0.46
N PHE A 141 17.89 2.75 0.13
CA PHE A 141 17.74 1.46 -0.53
C PHE A 141 16.27 1.05 -0.66
N VAL A 142 15.44 1.37 0.32
CA VAL A 142 13.99 1.15 0.24
C VAL A 142 13.38 1.99 -0.89
N VAL A 143 13.70 3.29 -0.94
CA VAL A 143 13.16 4.19 -1.97
C VAL A 143 13.70 3.84 -3.37
N ALA A 144 14.98 3.46 -3.48
CA ALA A 144 15.53 2.90 -4.72
C ALA A 144 14.83 1.58 -5.11
N GLY A 145 14.50 0.74 -4.12
CA GLY A 145 13.69 -0.46 -4.30
C GLY A 145 12.28 -0.15 -4.84
N LEU A 146 11.64 0.93 -4.39
CA LEU A 146 10.35 1.37 -4.93
C LEU A 146 10.44 1.80 -6.41
N ALA A 147 11.49 2.53 -6.78
CA ALA A 147 11.76 2.86 -8.18
C ALA A 147 11.99 1.60 -9.03
N ALA A 148 12.82 0.67 -8.53
CA ALA A 148 13.10 -0.60 -9.18
C ALA A 148 11.84 -1.45 -9.38
N GLN A 149 11.02 -1.58 -8.34
CA GLN A 149 9.73 -2.26 -8.40
C GLN A 149 8.81 -1.59 -9.42
N GLY A 150 8.77 -0.25 -9.46
CA GLY A 150 7.99 0.48 -10.45
C GLY A 150 8.40 0.15 -11.89
N THR A 151 9.70 0.13 -12.18
CA THR A 151 10.21 -0.25 -13.51
C THR A 151 9.90 -1.71 -13.85
N GLN A 152 10.12 -2.64 -12.92
CA GLN A 152 9.87 -4.07 -13.12
C GLN A 152 8.38 -4.35 -13.34
N ARG A 153 7.50 -3.78 -12.50
CA ARG A 153 6.04 -3.88 -12.65
C ARG A 153 5.57 -3.30 -13.97
N GLY A 154 6.11 -2.14 -14.38
CA GLY A 154 5.82 -1.54 -15.67
C GLY A 154 6.19 -2.43 -16.86
N ALA A 155 7.26 -3.21 -16.72
CA ALA A 155 7.67 -4.24 -17.69
C ALA A 155 6.94 -5.59 -17.51
N SER A 156 5.91 -5.67 -16.67
CA SER A 156 5.19 -6.89 -16.30
C SER A 156 6.05 -7.98 -15.64
N ASP A 157 7.21 -7.63 -15.05
CA ASP A 157 8.05 -8.53 -14.26
C ASP A 157 7.76 -8.41 -12.75
N TYR A 158 6.73 -9.12 -12.30
CA TYR A 158 6.32 -9.12 -10.89
C TYR A 158 7.08 -10.16 -10.06
N ARG A 159 7.60 -11.20 -10.71
CA ARG A 159 8.25 -12.33 -10.05
C ARG A 159 9.58 -11.91 -9.45
N THR A 160 10.33 -11.05 -10.14
CA THR A 160 11.60 -10.53 -9.63
C THR A 160 11.40 -9.80 -8.30
N SER A 161 10.43 -8.89 -8.22
CA SER A 161 10.14 -8.16 -6.97
C SER A 161 9.76 -9.11 -5.84
N LEU A 162 8.86 -10.06 -6.09
CA LEU A 162 8.47 -11.06 -5.09
C LEU A 162 9.67 -11.83 -4.53
N VAL A 163 10.49 -12.43 -5.40
CA VAL A 163 11.59 -13.29 -4.98
C VAL A 163 12.61 -12.52 -4.15
N VAL A 164 12.94 -11.29 -4.57
CA VAL A 164 13.91 -10.47 -3.85
C VAL A 164 13.36 -10.03 -2.49
N LEU A 165 12.10 -9.60 -2.40
CA LEU A 165 11.49 -9.18 -1.14
C LEU A 165 11.37 -10.33 -0.14
N VAL A 166 10.94 -11.51 -0.60
CA VAL A 166 10.87 -12.71 0.25
C VAL A 166 12.26 -13.11 0.72
N ALA A 167 13.25 -13.16 -0.18
CA ALA A 167 14.62 -13.49 0.19
C ALA A 167 15.21 -12.48 1.19
N ALA A 168 14.95 -11.19 1.00
CA ALA A 168 15.38 -10.14 1.91
C ALA A 168 14.74 -10.26 3.29
N ASN A 169 13.44 -10.57 3.37
CA ASN A 169 12.74 -10.74 4.65
C ASN A 169 13.17 -12.01 5.40
N VAL A 170 13.43 -13.10 4.68
CA VAL A 170 14.00 -14.32 5.28
C VAL A 170 15.42 -14.06 5.80
N LEU A 171 16.24 -13.37 5.01
CA LEU A 171 17.57 -12.93 5.44
C LEU A 171 17.47 -12.03 6.67
N ASN A 172 16.52 -11.09 6.68
CA ASN A 172 16.30 -10.19 7.79
C ASN A 172 16.01 -10.96 9.08
N ALA A 173 15.00 -11.83 9.07
CA ALA A 173 14.63 -12.62 10.25
C ALA A 173 15.80 -13.46 10.80
N GLY A 174 16.61 -14.05 9.91
CA GLY A 174 17.80 -14.81 10.31
C GLY A 174 18.87 -13.94 10.96
N ILE A 175 19.20 -12.80 10.34
CA ILE A 175 20.17 -11.83 10.88
C ILE A 175 19.66 -11.24 12.19
N GLU A 176 18.37 -10.93 12.27
CA GLU A 176 17.72 -10.34 13.44
C GLU A 176 17.87 -11.25 14.66
N VAL A 177 17.54 -12.53 14.55
CA VAL A 177 17.73 -13.51 15.64
C VAL A 177 19.19 -13.54 16.11
N VAL A 178 20.14 -13.51 15.18
CA VAL A 178 21.58 -13.55 15.51
C VAL A 178 22.05 -12.26 16.18
N LEU A 179 21.66 -11.09 15.67
CA LEU A 179 22.08 -9.80 16.23
C LEU A 179 21.40 -9.52 17.57
N VAL A 180 20.11 -9.84 17.68
CA VAL A 180 19.31 -9.58 18.88
C VAL A 180 19.69 -10.51 20.01
N PHE A 181 19.72 -11.83 19.78
CA PHE A 181 19.94 -12.82 20.84
C PHE A 181 21.36 -13.39 20.89
N GLY A 182 22.05 -13.47 19.75
CA GLY A 182 23.42 -14.01 19.68
C GLY A 182 24.48 -13.00 20.11
N PHE A 183 24.33 -11.74 19.70
CA PHE A 183 25.25 -10.65 20.05
C PHE A 183 24.71 -9.67 21.10
N ASP A 184 23.50 -9.91 21.62
CA ASP A 184 22.85 -9.10 22.66
C ASP A 184 22.74 -7.60 22.30
N LEU A 185 22.53 -7.30 21.01
CA LEU A 185 22.41 -5.92 20.53
C LEU A 185 21.00 -5.33 20.72
N GLY A 186 20.05 -6.11 21.23
CA GLY A 186 18.67 -5.69 21.49
C GLY A 186 18.03 -4.95 20.30
N VAL A 187 17.45 -3.78 20.58
CA VAL A 187 16.78 -2.94 19.57
C VAL A 187 17.72 -2.47 18.45
N ALA A 188 19.00 -2.22 18.76
CA ALA A 188 19.98 -1.85 17.75
C ALA A 188 20.25 -3.02 16.79
N GLY A 189 20.25 -4.26 17.30
CA GLY A 189 20.35 -5.47 16.50
C GLY A 189 19.21 -5.62 15.49
N ALA A 190 17.97 -5.39 15.94
CA ALA A 190 16.78 -5.42 15.07
C ALA A 190 16.78 -4.31 14.00
N ALA A 191 17.28 -3.13 14.35
CA ALA A 191 17.45 -2.06 13.37
C ALA A 191 18.52 -2.40 12.32
N TRP A 192 19.67 -2.94 12.74
CA TRP A 192 20.74 -3.32 11.82
C TRP A 192 20.37 -4.48 10.91
N SER A 193 19.65 -5.49 11.40
CA SER A 193 19.15 -6.58 10.56
C SER A 193 18.27 -6.04 9.44
N THR A 194 17.39 -5.10 9.78
CA THR A 194 16.52 -4.42 8.82
C THR A 194 17.32 -3.62 7.79
N VAL A 195 18.32 -2.85 8.21
CA VAL A 195 19.19 -2.11 7.28
C VAL A 195 19.91 -3.05 6.32
N VAL A 196 20.51 -4.14 6.82
CA VAL A 196 21.24 -5.10 5.98
C VAL A 196 20.30 -5.76 4.96
N ALA A 197 19.10 -6.15 5.38
CA ALA A 197 18.10 -6.70 4.48
C ALA A 197 17.62 -5.70 3.43
N GLN A 198 17.42 -4.43 3.82
CA GLN A 198 17.03 -3.36 2.89
C GLN A 198 18.14 -3.03 1.89
N VAL A 199 19.41 -3.01 2.32
CA VAL A 199 20.58 -2.87 1.43
C VAL A 199 20.62 -4.01 0.42
N PHE A 200 20.49 -5.25 0.90
CA PHE A 200 20.42 -6.42 0.02
C PHE A 200 19.27 -6.30 -0.99
N ALA A 201 18.05 -6.00 -0.53
CA ALA A 201 16.88 -5.87 -1.38
C ALA A 201 17.06 -4.76 -2.43
N GLY A 202 17.50 -3.57 -2.01
CA GLY A 202 17.70 -2.43 -2.90
C GLY A 202 18.73 -2.70 -3.98
N LEU A 203 19.88 -3.29 -3.62
CA LEU A 203 20.93 -3.65 -4.57
C LEU A 203 20.51 -4.78 -5.51
N ALA A 204 19.85 -5.81 -4.99
CA ALA A 204 19.35 -6.92 -5.79
C ALA A 204 18.28 -6.45 -6.79
N LEU A 205 17.32 -5.65 -6.35
CA LEU A 205 16.30 -5.06 -7.22
C LEU A 205 16.93 -4.16 -8.28
N TRP A 206 17.85 -3.27 -7.90
CA TRP A 206 18.56 -2.42 -8.86
C TRP A 206 19.30 -3.23 -9.92
N TRP A 207 20.04 -4.28 -9.52
CA TRP A 207 20.73 -5.15 -10.46
C TRP A 207 19.73 -5.83 -11.41
N ARG A 208 18.64 -6.39 -10.88
CA ARG A 208 17.61 -7.04 -11.72
C ARG A 208 16.83 -6.07 -12.60
N THR A 209 16.86 -4.77 -12.32
CA THR A 209 16.28 -3.73 -13.19
C THR A 209 17.23 -3.29 -14.32
N ARG A 210 18.52 -3.64 -14.28
CA ARG A 210 19.48 -3.28 -15.35
C ARG A 210 19.05 -3.70 -16.76
N PRO A 211 18.52 -4.91 -17.01
CA PRO A 211 18.05 -5.29 -18.35
C PRO A 211 16.97 -4.34 -18.89
N HIS A 212 16.10 -3.83 -18.01
CA HIS A 212 15.01 -2.91 -18.35
C HIS A 212 15.49 -1.47 -18.58
N THR A 213 16.68 -1.12 -18.11
CA THR A 213 17.27 0.24 -18.20
C THR A 213 18.49 0.30 -19.12
N ALA A 214 18.90 -0.84 -19.69
CA ALA A 214 20.13 -0.95 -20.48
C ALA A 214 20.09 -0.06 -21.73
N SER A 215 18.92 0.06 -22.37
CA SER A 215 18.68 0.84 -23.58
C SER A 215 18.42 2.33 -23.33
N ALA A 216 18.56 2.82 -22.09
CA ALA A 216 18.35 4.23 -21.77
C ALA A 216 19.28 5.13 -22.59
N GLY A 217 18.70 6.12 -23.26
CA GLY A 217 19.42 7.16 -23.98
C GLY A 217 20.03 8.18 -23.02
N THR A 218 19.37 8.43 -21.89
CA THR A 218 19.83 9.39 -20.88
C THR A 218 20.15 8.71 -19.56
N ARG A 219 21.43 8.79 -19.16
CA ARG A 219 21.90 8.28 -17.86
C ARG A 219 22.08 9.36 -16.78
N ARG A 220 21.88 10.63 -17.15
CA ARG A 220 22.04 11.79 -16.27
C ARG A 220 20.68 12.23 -15.71
N PRO A 221 20.65 12.85 -14.51
CA PRO A 221 19.41 13.36 -13.96
C PRO A 221 18.87 14.49 -14.84
N LEU A 222 17.61 14.38 -15.26
CA LEU A 222 16.90 15.42 -16.02
C LEU A 222 15.64 15.86 -15.27
N TRP A 223 15.63 17.11 -14.85
CA TRP A 223 14.49 17.66 -14.10
C TRP A 223 13.18 17.61 -14.89
N SER A 224 13.23 17.81 -16.21
CA SER A 224 12.08 17.73 -17.11
C SER A 224 11.42 16.34 -17.12
N GLU A 225 12.19 15.28 -16.86
CA GLU A 225 11.68 13.90 -16.81
C GLU A 225 11.30 13.46 -15.39
N MET A 226 11.95 14.01 -14.37
CA MET A 226 11.62 13.76 -12.96
C MET A 226 10.37 14.53 -12.50
N LEU A 227 10.12 15.73 -13.04
CA LEU A 227 9.02 16.59 -12.63
C LEU A 227 7.63 15.95 -12.84
N PRO A 228 7.35 15.25 -13.95
CA PRO A 228 6.11 14.48 -14.10
C PRO A 228 5.92 13.40 -13.01
N LEU A 229 6.99 12.71 -12.58
CA LEU A 229 6.91 11.73 -11.49
C LEU A 229 6.56 12.41 -10.17
N LEU A 230 7.20 13.54 -9.85
CA LEU A 230 6.89 14.36 -8.68
C LEU A 230 5.46 14.91 -8.70
N ALA A 231 4.99 15.38 -9.85
CA ALA A 231 3.63 15.89 -10.04
C ALA A 231 2.56 14.78 -9.89
N ALA A 232 2.87 13.54 -10.25
CA ALA A 232 2.03 12.40 -9.89
C ALA A 232 2.06 12.15 -8.36
N GLY A 233 3.23 12.32 -7.75
CA GLY A 233 3.44 12.20 -6.30
C GLY A 233 2.52 13.06 -5.46
N ARG A 234 2.39 14.37 -5.75
CA ARG A 234 1.54 15.27 -4.96
C ARG A 234 0.08 14.79 -4.86
N HIS A 235 -0.45 14.24 -5.95
CA HIS A 235 -1.86 13.84 -6.02
C HIS A 235 -2.08 12.46 -5.40
N LEU A 236 -1.12 11.54 -5.56
CA LEU A 236 -1.14 10.25 -4.86
C LEU A 236 -0.98 10.43 -3.36
N LEU A 237 -0.14 11.37 -2.92
CA LEU A 237 -0.01 11.77 -1.51
C LEU A 237 -1.31 12.33 -0.96
N LEU A 238 -1.99 13.21 -1.71
CA LEU A 238 -3.30 13.73 -1.33
C LEU A 238 -4.32 12.59 -1.16
N ARG A 239 -4.33 11.61 -2.08
CA ARG A 239 -5.18 10.42 -1.98
C ARG A 239 -4.87 9.60 -0.73
N VAL A 240 -3.59 9.29 -0.48
CA VAL A 240 -3.16 8.52 0.69
C VAL A 240 -3.50 9.25 1.99
N GLY A 241 -3.20 10.55 2.08
CA GLY A 241 -3.52 11.38 3.23
C GLY A 241 -5.02 11.44 3.50
N ALA A 242 -5.85 11.63 2.48
CA ALA A 242 -7.30 11.60 2.63
C ALA A 242 -7.80 10.24 3.15
N MET A 243 -7.24 9.13 2.66
CA MET A 243 -7.56 7.78 3.16
C MET A 243 -7.16 7.59 4.63
N LEU A 244 -5.96 8.02 5.01
CA LEU A 244 -5.49 7.95 6.39
C LEU A 244 -6.38 8.78 7.32
N MET A 245 -6.84 9.95 6.88
CA MET A 245 -7.76 10.80 7.65
C MET A 245 -9.12 10.15 7.89
N VAL A 246 -9.65 9.39 6.92
CA VAL A 246 -10.90 8.63 7.11
C VAL A 246 -10.76 7.61 8.24
N PHE A 247 -9.72 6.78 8.21
CA PHE A 247 -9.50 5.76 9.24
C PHE A 247 -9.14 6.36 10.59
N THR A 248 -8.25 7.36 10.61
CA THR A 248 -7.89 8.08 11.84
C THR A 248 -9.11 8.75 12.48
N GLY A 249 -9.97 9.36 11.66
CA GLY A 249 -11.24 9.93 12.10
C GLY A 249 -12.18 8.86 12.68
N ALA A 250 -12.32 7.71 12.01
CA ALA A 250 -13.14 6.61 12.50
C ALA A 250 -12.62 6.02 13.82
N THR A 251 -11.30 5.88 13.99
CA THR A 251 -10.67 5.45 15.24
C THR A 251 -10.90 6.47 16.36
N SER A 252 -10.77 7.77 16.06
CA SER A 252 -11.07 8.85 17.01
C SER A 252 -12.53 8.84 17.47
N LEU A 253 -13.48 8.56 16.55
CA LEU A 253 -14.88 8.38 16.90
C LEU A 253 -15.09 7.16 17.79
N ALA A 254 -14.49 6.01 17.46
CA ALA A 254 -14.59 4.80 18.26
C ALA A 254 -14.09 5.02 19.69
N ALA A 255 -12.98 5.72 19.86
CA ALA A 255 -12.40 6.07 21.17
C ALA A 255 -13.29 7.01 22.00
N ARG A 256 -14.13 7.84 21.37
CA ARG A 256 -15.06 8.74 22.05
C ARG A 256 -16.34 8.06 22.53
N ILE A 257 -16.66 6.90 21.97
CA ILE A 257 -17.85 6.12 22.35
C ILE A 257 -17.54 5.34 23.63
N ASP A 258 -16.62 4.37 23.56
CA ASP A 258 -16.11 3.60 24.71
C ASP A 258 -14.94 2.67 24.28
N ASP A 259 -14.25 2.09 25.27
CA ASP A 259 -13.10 1.22 25.08
C ASP A 259 -13.45 -0.06 24.29
N ALA A 260 -14.64 -0.63 24.52
CA ALA A 260 -15.09 -1.84 23.82
C ALA A 260 -15.29 -1.58 22.33
N THR A 261 -15.80 -0.41 21.95
CA THR A 261 -15.96 0.03 20.56
C THR A 261 -14.60 0.26 19.90
N LEU A 262 -13.66 0.89 20.60
CA LEU A 262 -12.31 1.11 20.10
C LEU A 262 -11.57 -0.22 19.84
N ALA A 263 -11.68 -1.17 20.77
CA ALA A 263 -11.10 -2.50 20.63
C ALA A 263 -11.72 -3.25 19.43
N ALA A 264 -13.05 -3.27 19.33
CA ALA A 264 -13.77 -3.90 18.22
C ALA A 264 -13.46 -3.24 16.86
N HIS A 265 -13.34 -1.92 16.82
CA HIS A 265 -12.94 -1.16 15.63
C HIS A 265 -11.52 -1.56 15.19
N SER A 266 -10.58 -1.69 16.13
CA SER A 266 -9.18 -2.06 15.84
C SER A 266 -9.07 -3.46 15.22
N ILE A 267 -9.87 -4.42 15.69
CA ILE A 267 -9.97 -5.76 15.08
C ILE A 267 -10.43 -5.64 13.62
N ALA A 268 -11.50 -4.89 13.38
CA ALA A 268 -12.07 -4.76 12.04
C ALA A 268 -11.17 -3.94 11.09
N VAL A 269 -10.45 -2.92 11.56
CA VAL A 269 -9.43 -2.20 10.77
C VAL A 269 -8.26 -3.13 10.42
N THR A 270 -7.81 -3.96 11.36
CA THR A 270 -6.75 -4.95 11.10
C THR A 270 -7.17 -5.93 9.98
N MET A 271 -8.42 -6.42 10.04
CA MET A 271 -8.98 -7.27 8.98
C MET A 271 -9.15 -6.51 7.66
N PHE A 272 -9.58 -5.24 7.69
CA PHE A 272 -9.66 -4.41 6.49
C PHE A 272 -8.30 -4.27 5.81
N LEU A 273 -7.24 -3.94 6.55
CA LEU A 273 -5.90 -3.77 6.01
C LEU A 273 -5.40 -5.06 5.34
N PHE A 274 -5.64 -6.21 5.96
CA PHE A 274 -5.32 -7.51 5.37
C PHE A 274 -6.08 -7.76 4.06
N LEU A 275 -7.40 -7.55 4.05
CA LEU A 275 -8.23 -7.76 2.87
C LEU A 275 -7.92 -6.75 1.75
N ALA A 276 -7.55 -5.52 2.11
CA ALA A 276 -7.13 -4.49 1.17
C ALA A 276 -5.88 -4.90 0.37
N LEU A 277 -4.92 -5.62 0.97
CA LEU A 277 -3.77 -6.17 0.25
C LEU A 277 -4.19 -7.16 -0.84
N THR A 278 -5.21 -7.98 -0.56
CA THR A 278 -5.77 -8.92 -1.54
C THR A 278 -6.45 -8.19 -2.70
N LEU A 279 -7.18 -7.11 -2.42
CA LEU A 279 -7.79 -6.29 -3.47
C LEU A 279 -6.74 -5.53 -4.29
N ASP A 280 -5.70 -5.00 -3.63
CA ASP A 280 -4.62 -4.28 -4.29
C ASP A 280 -3.80 -5.19 -5.22
N ALA A 281 -3.65 -6.47 -4.87
CA ALA A 281 -2.98 -7.45 -5.72
C ALA A 281 -3.64 -7.63 -7.11
N LEU A 282 -4.93 -7.34 -7.26
CA LEU A 282 -5.62 -7.31 -8.55
C LEU A 282 -5.56 -5.93 -9.22
N ALA A 283 -5.51 -4.87 -8.41
CA ALA A 283 -5.42 -3.49 -8.89
C ALA A 283 -4.06 -3.17 -9.55
N VAL A 284 -2.95 -3.68 -9.01
CA VAL A 284 -1.61 -3.39 -9.53
C VAL A 284 -1.39 -3.95 -10.96
N PRO A 285 -1.81 -5.20 -11.28
CA PRO A 285 -1.86 -5.66 -12.66
C PRO A 285 -2.75 -4.82 -13.58
N ALA A 286 -3.95 -4.43 -13.11
CA ALA A 286 -4.85 -3.59 -13.90
C ALA A 286 -4.18 -2.25 -14.27
N GLN A 287 -3.48 -1.62 -13.32
CA GLN A 287 -2.69 -0.42 -13.56
C GLN A 287 -1.66 -0.62 -14.69
N THR A 288 -0.92 -1.72 -14.67
CA THR A 288 0.13 -1.98 -15.67
C THR A 288 -0.47 -2.23 -17.05
N LEU A 289 -1.49 -3.09 -17.12
CA LEU A 289 -2.09 -3.51 -18.38
C LEU A 289 -2.91 -2.40 -19.03
N VAL A 290 -3.63 -1.58 -18.24
CA VAL A 290 -4.33 -0.39 -18.76
C VAL A 290 -3.32 0.61 -19.34
N ALA A 291 -2.22 0.87 -18.62
CA ALA A 291 -1.18 1.78 -19.10
C ALA A 291 -0.55 1.29 -20.42
N GLU A 292 -0.27 -0.02 -20.53
CA GLU A 292 0.24 -0.66 -21.74
C GLU A 292 -0.73 -0.52 -22.92
N GLU A 293 -2.02 -0.82 -22.73
CA GLU A 293 -3.02 -0.70 -23.80
C GLU A 293 -3.23 0.75 -24.26
N LEU A 294 -3.18 1.71 -23.33
CA LEU A 294 -3.18 3.14 -23.68
C LEU A 294 -1.93 3.52 -24.48
N GLY A 295 -0.78 2.89 -24.20
CA GLY A 295 0.44 3.04 -24.98
C GLY A 295 0.29 2.55 -26.43
N LYS A 296 -0.46 1.46 -26.63
CA LYS A 296 -0.77 0.90 -27.96
C LYS A 296 -1.77 1.73 -28.79
N GLY A 297 -2.28 2.83 -28.25
CA GLY A 297 -3.31 3.66 -28.89
C GLY A 297 -4.70 3.53 -28.27
N GLY A 298 -4.86 2.73 -27.21
CA GLY A 298 -6.03 2.73 -26.33
C GLY A 298 -7.11 1.65 -26.48
N PRO A 299 -7.35 0.96 -27.62
CA PRO A 299 -8.59 0.21 -27.81
C PRO A 299 -8.81 -0.94 -26.82
N GLY A 300 -7.75 -1.53 -26.25
CA GLY A 300 -7.85 -2.60 -25.24
C GLY A 300 -7.98 -2.12 -23.79
N ALA A 301 -7.83 -0.82 -23.51
CA ALA A 301 -7.72 -0.31 -22.14
C ALA A 301 -9.03 -0.46 -21.35
N ASP A 302 -10.17 -0.18 -21.98
CA ASP A 302 -11.50 -0.39 -21.37
C ASP A 302 -11.76 -1.88 -21.10
N GLU A 303 -11.40 -2.77 -22.03
CA GLU A 303 -11.57 -4.21 -21.83
C GLU A 303 -10.78 -4.71 -20.62
N VAL A 304 -9.50 -4.35 -20.52
CA VAL A 304 -8.66 -4.71 -19.36
C VAL A 304 -9.30 -4.20 -18.05
N SER A 305 -9.74 -2.95 -18.02
CA SER A 305 -10.39 -2.36 -16.84
C SER A 305 -11.66 -3.11 -16.45
N ARG A 306 -12.54 -3.41 -17.41
CA ARG A 306 -13.79 -4.16 -17.17
C ARG A 306 -13.54 -5.58 -16.67
N ARG A 307 -12.55 -6.27 -17.25
CA ARG A 307 -12.13 -7.62 -16.84
C ARG A 307 -11.52 -7.60 -15.43
N ALA A 308 -10.67 -6.64 -15.13
CA ALA A 308 -10.09 -6.45 -13.80
C ALA A 308 -11.17 -6.18 -12.73
N VAL A 309 -12.15 -5.31 -13.02
CA VAL A 309 -13.28 -5.05 -12.12
C VAL A 309 -14.11 -6.32 -11.90
N ARG A 310 -14.42 -7.07 -12.98
CA ARG A 310 -15.18 -8.33 -12.87
C ARG A 310 -14.47 -9.36 -12.00
N LEU A 311 -13.18 -9.59 -12.23
CA LEU A 311 -12.38 -10.52 -11.42
C LEU A 311 -12.28 -10.06 -9.96
N SER A 312 -12.09 -8.76 -9.75
CA SER A 312 -12.04 -8.18 -8.40
C SER A 312 -13.36 -8.33 -7.66
N VAL A 313 -14.49 -8.08 -8.31
CA VAL A 313 -15.83 -8.29 -7.71
C VAL A 313 -16.06 -9.76 -7.40
N PHE A 314 -15.69 -10.67 -8.29
CA PHE A 314 -15.83 -12.11 -8.03
C PHE A 314 -15.03 -12.54 -6.79
N ILE A 315 -13.77 -12.12 -6.70
CA ILE A 315 -12.91 -12.41 -5.53
C ILE A 315 -13.45 -11.67 -4.29
N GLY A 316 -13.89 -10.43 -4.42
CA GLY A 316 -14.46 -9.61 -3.35
C GLY A 316 -15.74 -10.22 -2.75
N ILE A 317 -16.63 -10.79 -3.58
CA ILE A 317 -17.81 -11.53 -3.12
C ILE A 317 -17.38 -12.79 -2.36
N GLY A 318 -16.38 -13.53 -2.87
CA GLY A 318 -15.82 -14.67 -2.15
C GLY A 318 -15.27 -14.30 -0.77
N LEU A 319 -14.49 -13.23 -0.70
CA LEU A 319 -13.97 -12.68 0.56
C LEU A 319 -15.08 -12.20 1.49
N ALA A 320 -16.13 -11.56 0.95
CA ALA A 320 -17.30 -11.13 1.71
C ALA A 320 -18.00 -12.32 2.38
N ILE A 321 -18.27 -13.38 1.63
CA ILE A 321 -18.95 -14.59 2.13
C ILE A 321 -18.10 -15.26 3.21
N VAL A 322 -16.80 -15.45 2.94
CA VAL A 322 -15.88 -16.08 3.91
C VAL A 322 -15.79 -15.25 5.18
N LEU A 323 -15.65 -13.92 5.06
CA LEU A 323 -15.54 -13.04 6.22
C LEU A 323 -16.84 -12.99 7.03
N ALA A 324 -17.99 -12.92 6.37
CA ALA A 324 -19.29 -12.92 7.04
C ALA A 324 -19.49 -14.21 7.84
N ALA A 325 -19.21 -15.37 7.22
CA ALA A 325 -19.30 -16.68 7.87
C ALA A 325 -18.27 -16.84 9.02
N ALA A 326 -17.06 -16.32 8.84
CA ALA A 326 -16.00 -16.39 9.85
C ALA A 326 -16.11 -15.31 10.94
N SER A 327 -16.96 -14.27 10.77
CA SER A 327 -16.98 -13.10 11.64
C SER A 327 -17.12 -13.39 13.15
N PRO A 328 -17.95 -14.35 13.62
CA PRO A 328 -18.03 -14.66 15.05
C PRO A 328 -16.77 -15.37 15.56
N LEU A 329 -16.16 -16.22 14.72
CA LEU A 329 -14.94 -16.94 15.06
C LEU A 329 -13.74 -15.99 15.10
N VAL A 330 -13.57 -15.15 14.09
CA VAL A 330 -12.52 -14.14 14.02
C VAL A 330 -12.58 -13.25 15.26
N SER A 331 -13.77 -12.74 15.61
CA SER A 331 -13.93 -11.89 16.79
C SER A 331 -13.46 -12.57 18.08
N ARG A 332 -13.77 -13.85 18.27
CA ARG A 332 -13.36 -14.65 19.44
C ARG A 332 -11.88 -15.02 19.47
N ILE A 333 -11.23 -15.08 18.30
CA ILE A 333 -9.77 -15.27 18.24
C ILE A 333 -9.04 -14.04 18.81
N PHE A 334 -9.59 -12.84 18.61
CA PHE A 334 -8.98 -11.59 19.06
C PHE A 334 -9.35 -11.18 20.49
N SER A 335 -10.52 -11.58 21.00
CA SER A 335 -10.94 -11.24 22.37
C SER A 335 -11.89 -12.29 22.97
N ASN A 336 -11.84 -12.44 24.29
CA ASN A 336 -12.78 -13.26 25.06
C ASN A 336 -13.91 -12.43 25.70
N GLU A 337 -13.89 -11.11 25.57
CA GLU A 337 -14.89 -10.22 26.17
C GLU A 337 -16.17 -10.19 25.31
N GLY A 338 -17.31 -10.50 25.94
CA GLY A 338 -18.59 -10.62 25.23
C GLY A 338 -19.00 -9.32 24.50
N ASP A 339 -18.73 -8.17 25.10
CA ASP A 339 -19.09 -6.88 24.51
C ASP A 339 -18.22 -6.55 23.29
N VAL A 340 -16.88 -6.68 23.41
CA VAL A 340 -15.93 -6.49 22.30
C VAL A 340 -16.23 -7.44 21.14
N THR A 341 -16.44 -8.73 21.42
CA THR A 341 -16.69 -9.74 20.39
C THR A 341 -18.01 -9.52 19.65
N SER A 342 -19.07 -9.10 20.33
CA SER A 342 -20.35 -8.78 19.70
C SER A 342 -20.23 -7.59 18.75
N ARG A 343 -19.59 -6.50 19.19
CA ARG A 343 -19.35 -5.29 18.41
C ARG A 343 -18.40 -5.55 17.24
N ALA A 344 -17.35 -6.33 17.45
CA ALA A 344 -16.42 -6.73 16.39
C ALA A 344 -17.13 -7.56 15.32
N THR A 345 -18.02 -8.47 15.72
CA THR A 345 -18.82 -9.26 14.76
C THR A 345 -19.67 -8.34 13.89
N VAL A 346 -20.33 -7.33 14.47
CA VAL A 346 -21.10 -6.33 13.71
C VAL A 346 -20.20 -5.58 12.72
N ALA A 347 -19.05 -5.07 13.18
CA ALA A 347 -18.09 -4.38 12.32
C ALA A 347 -17.58 -5.24 11.16
N LEU A 348 -17.28 -6.52 11.41
CA LEU A 348 -16.83 -7.48 10.40
C LEU A 348 -17.91 -7.81 9.37
N LEU A 349 -19.19 -7.81 9.76
CA LEU A 349 -20.30 -7.95 8.81
C LEU A 349 -20.42 -6.74 7.88
N PHE A 350 -20.27 -5.51 8.41
CA PHE A 350 -20.18 -4.32 7.57
C PHE A 350 -18.96 -4.36 6.64
N LEU A 351 -17.81 -4.79 7.16
CA LEU A 351 -16.60 -4.98 6.36
C LEU A 351 -16.80 -6.01 5.25
N ALA A 352 -17.52 -7.11 5.52
CA ALA A 352 -17.85 -8.12 4.53
C ALA A 352 -18.67 -7.52 3.38
N VAL A 353 -19.71 -6.73 3.69
CA VAL A 353 -20.49 -5.99 2.68
C VAL A 353 -19.59 -4.99 1.93
N MET A 354 -18.68 -4.31 2.63
CA MET A 354 -17.74 -3.34 2.06
C MET A 354 -16.76 -3.97 1.05
N MET A 355 -16.50 -5.28 1.09
CA MET A 355 -15.64 -5.94 0.09
C MET A 355 -16.17 -5.81 -1.33
N ILE A 356 -17.50 -5.69 -1.51
CA ILE A 356 -18.12 -5.55 -2.83
C ILE A 356 -17.77 -4.19 -3.45
N PRO A 357 -18.17 -3.03 -2.88
CA PRO A 357 -17.74 -1.74 -3.41
C PRO A 357 -16.22 -1.56 -3.34
N GLY A 358 -15.56 -2.11 -2.31
CA GLY A 358 -14.10 -2.09 -2.18
C GLY A 358 -13.40 -2.72 -3.37
N SER A 359 -13.86 -3.88 -3.85
CA SER A 359 -13.28 -4.53 -5.02
C SER A 359 -13.38 -3.69 -6.29
N VAL A 360 -14.49 -2.97 -6.49
CA VAL A 360 -14.66 -2.03 -7.61
C VAL A 360 -13.74 -0.83 -7.44
N ALA A 361 -13.70 -0.23 -6.24
CA ALA A 361 -12.86 0.92 -5.93
C ALA A 361 -11.36 0.64 -6.16
N PHE A 362 -10.85 -0.49 -5.68
CA PHE A 362 -9.44 -0.84 -5.85
C PHE A 362 -9.09 -1.14 -7.31
N ALA A 363 -9.92 -1.93 -8.01
CA ALA A 363 -9.69 -2.24 -9.42
C ALA A 363 -9.71 -0.97 -10.30
N THR A 364 -10.68 -0.09 -10.07
CA THR A 364 -10.80 1.18 -10.82
C THR A 364 -9.72 2.18 -10.44
N ASP A 365 -9.23 2.18 -9.21
CA ASP A 365 -8.03 2.93 -8.84
C ASP A 365 -6.82 2.45 -9.63
N GLY A 366 -6.64 1.13 -9.75
CA GLY A 366 -5.63 0.54 -10.63
C GLY A 366 -5.75 1.08 -12.05
N SER A 367 -6.94 1.00 -12.65
CA SER A 367 -7.20 1.50 -14.01
C SER A 367 -6.92 3.01 -14.16
N LEU A 368 -7.36 3.85 -13.23
CA LEU A 368 -7.15 5.31 -13.28
C LEU A 368 -5.69 5.69 -13.07
N ILE A 369 -4.98 4.98 -12.18
CA ILE A 369 -3.53 5.11 -12.02
C ILE A 369 -2.84 4.70 -13.32
N GLY A 370 -3.29 3.62 -13.98
CA GLY A 370 -2.79 3.19 -15.29
C GLY A 370 -3.02 4.21 -16.40
N ALA A 371 -4.16 4.91 -16.35
CA ALA A 371 -4.47 6.03 -17.26
C ALA A 371 -3.69 7.31 -16.95
N GLY A 372 -2.97 7.37 -15.82
CA GLY A 372 -2.25 8.57 -15.39
C GLY A 372 -3.16 9.69 -14.87
N ASP A 373 -4.43 9.40 -14.54
CA ASP A 373 -5.40 10.38 -14.04
C ASP A 373 -5.23 10.68 -12.54
N TYR A 374 -3.99 11.01 -12.16
CA TYR A 374 -3.59 11.23 -10.76
C TYR A 374 -4.33 12.39 -10.12
N GLU A 375 -4.53 13.48 -10.87
CA GLU A 375 -5.21 14.68 -10.39
C GLU A 375 -6.65 14.42 -9.98
N PHE A 376 -7.38 13.66 -10.79
CA PHE A 376 -8.72 13.22 -10.43
C PHE A 376 -8.68 12.36 -9.17
N LEU A 377 -7.80 11.36 -9.09
CA LEU A 377 -7.72 10.47 -7.93
C LEU A 377 -7.46 11.22 -6.62
N GLY A 378 -6.56 12.21 -6.64
CA GLY A 378 -6.28 13.06 -5.48
C GLY A 378 -7.49 13.91 -5.08
N ARG A 379 -8.12 14.59 -6.03
CA ARG A 379 -9.28 15.46 -5.75
C ARG A 379 -10.54 14.69 -5.37
N ALA A 380 -10.82 13.58 -6.05
CA ALA A 380 -11.91 12.68 -5.71
C ALA A 380 -11.74 12.16 -4.29
N ALA A 381 -10.49 11.89 -3.87
CA ALA A 381 -10.21 11.44 -2.53
C ALA A 381 -10.54 12.44 -1.43
N LEU A 382 -10.24 13.71 -1.68
CA LEU A 382 -10.70 14.77 -0.81
C LEU A 382 -12.23 14.91 -0.87
N GLY A 383 -12.84 14.79 -2.05
CA GLY A 383 -14.29 14.88 -2.24
C GLY A 383 -15.08 13.86 -1.43
N TYR A 384 -14.72 12.58 -1.51
CA TYR A 384 -15.41 11.55 -0.71
C TYR A 384 -15.08 11.60 0.78
N LEU A 385 -13.92 12.15 1.19
CA LEU A 385 -13.62 12.41 2.60
C LEU A 385 -14.57 13.47 3.14
N LEU A 386 -14.71 14.60 2.44
CA LEU A 386 -15.61 15.68 2.83
C LEU A 386 -17.07 15.21 2.85
N ALA A 387 -17.46 14.36 1.90
CA ALA A 387 -18.82 13.83 1.80
C ALA A 387 -19.23 12.95 3.00
N VAL A 388 -18.28 12.32 3.71
CA VAL A 388 -18.58 11.48 4.87
C VAL A 388 -18.49 12.19 6.22
N ILE A 389 -18.02 13.44 6.26
CA ILE A 389 -17.98 14.25 7.49
C ILE A 389 -19.37 14.40 8.14
N PRO A 390 -20.47 14.66 7.40
CA PRO A 390 -21.80 14.74 8.00
C PRO A 390 -22.25 13.42 8.66
N ILE A 391 -21.87 12.28 8.07
CA ILE A 391 -22.17 10.95 8.63
C ILE A 391 -21.37 10.74 9.92
N ALA A 392 -20.08 11.11 9.93
CA ALA A 392 -19.25 11.11 11.12
C ALA A 392 -19.84 11.97 12.25
N ALA A 393 -20.38 13.15 11.93
CA ALA A 393 -21.06 13.99 12.90
C ALA A 393 -22.35 13.34 13.43
N ALA A 394 -23.15 12.72 12.57
CA ALA A 394 -24.37 12.02 12.96
C ALA A 394 -24.09 10.86 13.93
N VAL A 395 -22.98 10.14 13.76
CA VAL A 395 -22.56 9.06 14.69
C VAL A 395 -22.31 9.57 16.11
N VAL A 396 -21.85 10.81 16.26
CA VAL A 396 -21.62 11.43 17.57
C VAL A 396 -22.92 11.95 18.19
N VAL A 397 -23.83 12.48 17.36
CA VAL A 397 -25.04 13.17 17.84
C VAL A 397 -26.20 12.20 18.10
N VAL A 398 -26.28 11.11 17.35
CA VAL A 398 -27.38 10.14 17.46
C VAL A 398 -26.97 9.00 18.38
N ASP A 399 -27.55 9.01 19.59
CA ASP A 399 -27.36 7.95 20.58
C ASP A 399 -27.74 6.57 20.01
N GLY A 400 -26.91 5.56 20.28
CA GLY A 400 -27.18 4.17 19.93
C GLY A 400 -26.68 3.70 18.56
N LEU A 401 -26.11 4.56 17.72
CA LEU A 401 -25.49 4.12 16.46
C LEU A 401 -24.21 3.28 16.69
N GLY A 402 -23.41 3.63 17.70
CA GLY A 402 -22.25 2.86 18.14
C GLY A 402 -21.29 2.49 16.99
N ILE A 403 -20.76 1.26 17.05
CA ILE A 403 -19.85 0.73 16.02
C ILE A 403 -20.51 0.58 14.64
N ALA A 404 -21.82 0.31 14.60
CA ALA A 404 -22.55 0.14 13.35
C ALA A 404 -22.61 1.47 12.56
N GLY A 405 -22.79 2.59 13.25
CA GLY A 405 -22.76 3.92 12.64
C GLY A 405 -21.40 4.25 12.01
N ILE A 406 -20.30 3.94 12.72
CA ILE A 406 -18.93 4.14 12.19
C ILE A 406 -18.73 3.34 10.90
N TRP A 407 -19.07 2.05 10.93
CA TRP A 407 -18.83 1.16 9.80
C TRP A 407 -19.81 1.37 8.64
N LEU A 408 -21.02 1.85 8.90
CA LEU A 408 -21.92 2.36 7.87
C LEU A 408 -21.30 3.59 7.17
N GLY A 409 -20.72 4.52 7.92
CA GLY A 409 -20.01 5.67 7.35
C GLY A 409 -18.83 5.25 6.45
N LEU A 410 -18.04 4.27 6.90
CA LEU A 410 -16.95 3.69 6.10
C LEU A 410 -17.49 2.96 4.85
N LEU A 411 -18.63 2.28 4.94
CA LEU A 411 -19.27 1.61 3.80
C LEU A 411 -19.75 2.64 2.76
N VAL A 412 -20.37 3.74 3.21
CA VAL A 412 -20.76 4.85 2.33
C VAL A 412 -19.53 5.48 1.67
N TRP A 413 -18.47 5.74 2.43
CA TRP A 413 -17.20 6.23 1.89
C TRP A 413 -16.66 5.33 0.78
N MET A 414 -16.59 4.01 1.03
CA MET A 414 -16.10 3.05 0.04
C MET A 414 -17.01 2.98 -1.19
N THR A 415 -18.33 3.07 -1.00
CA THR A 415 -19.32 3.06 -2.09
C THR A 415 -19.22 4.31 -2.96
N LEU A 416 -19.05 5.49 -2.36
CA LEU A 416 -18.81 6.74 -3.08
C LEU A 416 -17.53 6.65 -3.93
N ARG A 417 -16.44 6.17 -3.32
CA ARG A 417 -15.17 5.94 -4.04
C ARG A 417 -15.36 4.98 -5.22
N ALA A 418 -16.03 3.85 -5.00
CA ALA A 418 -16.32 2.87 -6.05
C ALA A 418 -17.11 3.48 -7.22
N ALA A 419 -18.22 4.16 -6.91
CA ALA A 419 -19.11 4.72 -7.92
C ALA A 419 -18.45 5.86 -8.72
N VAL A 420 -17.79 6.80 -8.03
CA VAL A 420 -17.13 7.96 -8.65
C VAL A 420 -15.96 7.51 -9.54
N ASN A 421 -15.13 6.59 -9.05
CA ASN A 421 -13.95 6.14 -9.80
C ASN A 421 -14.33 5.23 -10.96
N HIS A 422 -15.33 4.36 -10.79
CA HIS A 422 -15.85 3.53 -11.87
C HIS A 422 -16.45 4.38 -13.00
N ARG A 423 -17.25 5.40 -12.66
CA ARG A 423 -17.80 6.34 -13.64
C ARG A 423 -16.69 7.09 -14.38
N ARG A 424 -15.65 7.55 -13.67
CA ARG A 424 -14.52 8.23 -14.31
C ARG A 424 -13.75 7.32 -15.26
N ALA A 425 -13.51 6.07 -14.86
CA ALA A 425 -12.80 5.10 -15.70
C ALA A 425 -13.51 4.91 -17.04
N GLY A 426 -14.85 4.78 -17.06
CA GLY A 426 -15.62 4.67 -18.29
C GLY A 426 -15.65 5.93 -19.18
N LEU A 427 -15.25 7.10 -18.65
CA LEU A 427 -15.15 8.34 -19.42
C LEU A 427 -13.74 8.58 -19.97
N VAL A 428 -12.72 8.08 -19.28
CA VAL A 428 -11.30 8.33 -19.62
C VAL A 428 -10.73 7.23 -20.50
N LEU A 429 -11.20 5.99 -20.33
CA LEU A 429 -10.73 4.87 -21.14
C LEU A 429 -11.49 4.86 -22.48
N PRO A 430 -10.79 4.84 -23.62
CA PRO A 430 -11.44 4.83 -24.92
C PRO A 430 -12.23 3.53 -25.09
N ALA A 431 -13.50 3.66 -25.46
CA ALA A 431 -14.33 2.52 -25.83
C ALA A 431 -13.77 1.86 -27.11
N PRO A 432 -13.95 0.55 -27.27
CA PRO A 432 -13.61 -0.10 -28.54
C PRO A 432 -14.37 0.60 -29.67
N ALA A 433 -13.67 0.95 -30.76
CA ALA A 433 -14.33 1.43 -31.95
C ALA A 433 -15.34 0.36 -32.38
N VAL A 434 -16.62 0.70 -32.32
CA VAL A 434 -17.68 -0.17 -32.86
C VAL A 434 -17.36 -0.29 -34.35
N ALA A 435 -16.89 -1.46 -34.78
CA ALA A 435 -16.73 -1.76 -36.19
C ALA A 435 -18.10 -1.57 -36.85
N GLN A 436 -18.22 -0.53 -37.68
CA GLN A 436 -19.40 -0.28 -38.51
C GLN A 436 -19.39 -1.22 -39.70
#